data_AF-A0A7X7KRW1-F1
#
_entry.id   AF-A0A7X7KRW1-F1
#
_cell.length_a   1.000
_cell.length_b   1.000
_cell.length_c   1.000
_cell.angle_alpha   90.00
_cell.angle_beta   90.00
_cell.angle_gamma   90.00
#
_symmetry.space_group_name_H-M   'P 1'
#
loop_
_entity.id
_entity.type
_entity.pdbx_description
1 polymer ?
#
loop_
_entity_poly.entity_id
_entity_poly.type
_entity_poly.pdbx_seq_one_letter_code
_entity_poly.pdbx_strand_id
1 'polypeptide(L)'
;MLLWVRMPAGRIRVISQPWLIPPEAKAQPTNNYCLAFTGLDLDAEHRRLLGMGVEIVSETRQQPWGTRNLSLHDPDGYLLFLRQF
;
A
#
# COMPACT_ATOMS: atom_id res chain seq x y z
N MET A 1 -7.79 -10.11 -13.05
CA MET A 1 -6.85 -9.74 -14.12
C MET A 1 -5.75 -8.89 -13.50
N LEU A 2 -4.47 -9.25 -13.66
CA LEU A 2 -3.33 -8.53 -13.07
C LEU A 2 -2.58 -7.81 -14.20
N LEU A 3 -2.51 -6.48 -14.15
CA LEU A 3 -1.71 -5.68 -15.08
C LEU A 3 -0.36 -5.34 -14.42
N TRP A 4 0.74 -5.61 -15.10
CA TRP A 4 2.09 -5.26 -14.66
C TRP A 4 2.65 -4.13 -15.52
N VAL A 5 3.06 -3.03 -14.90
CA VAL A 5 3.84 -1.97 -15.56
C VAL A 5 5.26 -2.01 -14.99
N ARG A 6 6.28 -2.07 -15.87
CA ARG A 6 7.70 -2.15 -15.46
C ARG A 6 8.34 -0.76 -15.54
N MET A 7 8.97 -0.33 -14.43
CA MET A 7 9.69 0.94 -14.28
C MET A 7 11.10 0.67 -13.71
N PRO A 8 12.07 1.59 -13.87
CA PRO A 8 13.48 1.38 -13.51
C PRO A 8 13.77 1.18 -12.01
N ALA A 9 12.86 1.57 -11.13
CA ALA A 9 12.88 1.18 -9.71
C ALA A 9 11.46 0.90 -9.22
N GLY A 10 11.26 -0.24 -8.56
CA GLY A 10 9.98 -0.68 -8.02
C GLY A 10 8.97 -1.21 -9.05
N ARG A 11 7.92 -1.87 -8.57
CA ARG A 11 6.74 -2.23 -9.38
C ARG A 11 5.50 -1.63 -8.74
N ILE A 12 4.62 -1.06 -9.57
CA ILE A 12 3.27 -0.64 -9.15
C ILE A 12 2.30 -1.73 -9.58
N ARG A 13 1.41 -2.13 -8.68
CA ARG A 13 0.32 -3.06 -8.94
C ARG A 13 -0.99 -2.36 -8.64
N VAL A 14 -1.89 -2.33 -9.61
CA VAL A 14 -3.30 -2.01 -9.34
C VAL A 14 -3.98 -3.30 -8.90
N ILE A 15 -4.54 -3.29 -7.70
CA ILE A 15 -5.22 -4.45 -7.11
C ILE A 15 -6.71 -4.12 -6.98
N SER A 16 -7.53 -4.78 -7.79
CA SER A 16 -8.99 -4.76 -7.68
C SER A 16 -9.49 -6.03 -6.96
N GLN A 17 -8.90 -6.36 -5.81
CA GLN A 17 -9.29 -7.53 -5.02
C GLN A 17 -10.08 -7.10 -3.79
N PRO A 18 -11.40 -7.36 -3.74
CA PRO A 18 -12.25 -6.94 -2.63
C PRO A 18 -11.76 -7.46 -1.28
N TRP A 19 -11.13 -8.63 -1.24
CA TRP A 19 -10.70 -9.26 0.02
C TRP A 19 -9.45 -8.63 0.64
N LEU A 20 -8.69 -7.84 -0.13
CA LEU A 20 -7.47 -7.17 0.34
C LEU A 20 -7.75 -5.77 0.89
N ILE A 21 -8.87 -5.17 0.49
CA ILE A 21 -9.29 -3.84 0.94
C ILE A 21 -10.07 -4.03 2.26
N PRO A 22 -9.60 -3.46 3.38
CA PRO A 22 -10.33 -3.54 4.64
C PRO A 22 -11.75 -2.99 4.50
N PRO A 23 -12.76 -3.54 5.21
CA PRO A 23 -14.14 -3.07 5.13
C PRO A 23 -14.29 -1.56 5.34
N GLU A 24 -13.52 -0.99 6.26
CA GLU A 24 -13.46 0.44 6.57
C GLU A 24 -13.00 1.28 5.38
N ALA A 25 -12.04 0.78 4.59
CA ALA A 25 -11.57 1.47 3.40
C ALA A 25 -12.63 1.43 2.28
N LYS A 26 -13.39 0.33 2.13
CA LYS A 26 -14.44 0.19 1.10
C LYS A 26 -15.63 1.13 1.26
N ALA A 27 -15.85 1.68 2.44
CA ALA A 27 -16.95 2.61 2.70
C ALA A 27 -16.79 3.94 1.94
N GLN A 28 -15.58 4.23 1.44
CA GLN A 28 -15.30 5.44 0.66
C GLN A 28 -15.54 5.20 -0.84
N PRO A 29 -16.20 6.12 -1.57
CA PRO A 29 -16.50 5.98 -3.00
C PRO A 29 -15.27 5.77 -3.89
N THR A 30 -14.11 6.25 -3.43
CA THR A 30 -12.82 6.21 -4.12
C THR A 30 -12.08 4.87 -3.95
N ASN A 31 -12.46 4.01 -3.00
CA ASN A 31 -11.69 2.82 -2.61
C ASN A 31 -12.16 1.50 -3.25
N ASN A 32 -12.44 1.53 -4.55
CA ASN A 32 -12.73 0.32 -5.34
C ASN A 32 -11.46 -0.42 -5.80
N TYR A 33 -10.30 0.17 -5.61
CA TYR A 33 -9.00 -0.35 -5.98
C TYR A 33 -7.95 0.11 -4.98
N CYS A 34 -6.85 -0.63 -4.92
CA CYS A 34 -5.68 -0.24 -4.14
C CYS A 34 -4.42 -0.29 -5.02
N LEU A 35 -3.51 0.64 -4.80
CA LEU A 35 -2.20 0.67 -5.44
C LEU A 35 -1.14 0.08 -4.51
N ALA A 36 -0.42 -0.93 -4.99
CA ALA A 36 0.67 -1.54 -4.25
C ALA A 36 2.02 -1.27 -4.90
N PHE A 37 2.95 -0.70 -4.15
CA PHE A 37 4.34 -0.51 -4.53
C PHE A 37 5.20 -1.61 -3.90
N THR A 38 6.08 -2.21 -4.70
CA THR A 38 6.99 -3.26 -4.23
C THR A 38 8.45 -2.94 -4.52
N GLY A 39 9.37 -3.40 -3.67
CA GLY A 39 10.81 -3.25 -3.87
C GLY A 39 11.39 -1.97 -3.27
N LEU A 40 10.75 -1.46 -2.21
CA LEU A 40 11.16 -0.28 -1.46
C LEU A 40 11.78 -0.73 -0.13
N ASP A 41 12.66 0.11 0.44
CA ASP A 41 13.02 0.02 1.86
C ASP A 41 11.85 0.55 2.70
N LEU A 42 11.10 -0.36 3.31
CA LEU A 42 9.91 -0.01 4.09
C LEU A 42 10.22 0.83 5.32
N ASP A 43 11.39 0.66 5.97
CA ASP A 43 11.73 1.38 7.19
C ASP A 43 12.19 2.80 6.90
N ALA A 44 12.89 3.01 5.78
CA ALA A 44 13.19 4.34 5.26
C ALA A 44 11.91 5.09 4.89
N GLU A 45 11.00 4.42 4.17
CA GLU A 45 9.76 5.03 3.70
C GLU A 45 8.78 5.31 4.85
N HIS A 46 8.67 4.40 5.82
CA HIS A 46 7.87 4.61 7.03
C HIS A 46 8.28 5.87 7.78
N ARG A 47 9.60 6.05 8.02
CA ARG A 47 10.12 7.26 8.68
C ARG A 47 9.86 8.53 7.87
N ARG A 48 10.01 8.46 6.54
CA ARG A 48 9.75 9.58 5.63
C ARG A 48 8.28 10.01 5.70
N LEU A 49 7.35 9.06 5.69
CA LEU A 49 5.91 9.30 5.73
C LEU A 49 5.45 9.86 7.09
N LEU A 50 6.00 9.35 8.20
CA LEU A 50 5.74 9.91 9.53
C LEU A 50 6.19 11.37 9.62
N GLY A 51 7.35 11.71 9.05
CA GLY A 51 7.85 13.10 8.99
C GLY A 51 6.98 14.04 8.15
N MET A 52 6.14 13.50 7.27
CA MET A 52 5.20 14.27 6.45
C MET A 52 3.80 14.38 7.06
N GLY A 53 3.53 13.73 8.19
CA GLY A 53 2.21 13.72 8.83
C GLY A 53 1.16 12.91 8.06
N VAL A 54 1.58 11.93 7.26
CA VAL A 54 0.66 11.05 6.53
C VAL A 54 -0.06 10.11 7.49
N GLU A 55 -1.35 9.87 7.26
CA GLU A 55 -2.15 8.93 8.03
C GLU A 55 -1.79 7.48 7.67
N ILE A 56 -1.16 6.79 8.62
CA ILE A 56 -0.78 5.39 8.50
C ILE A 56 -1.92 4.52 9.03
N VAL A 57 -2.46 3.68 8.15
CA VAL A 57 -3.58 2.76 8.46
C VAL A 57 -3.07 1.53 9.21
N SER A 58 -1.90 1.01 8.82
CA SER A 58 -1.27 -0.12 9.49
C SER A 58 0.24 0.01 9.52
N GLU A 59 0.84 -0.05 10.70
CA GLU A 59 2.29 -0.09 10.88
C GLU A 59 2.92 -1.30 10.15
N THR A 60 4.23 -1.20 9.89
CA THR A 60 4.99 -2.24 9.19
C THR A 60 4.90 -3.58 9.93
N ARG A 61 4.10 -4.52 9.43
CA ARG A 61 3.98 -5.85 10.03
C ARG A 61 4.56 -6.92 9.11
N GLN A 62 5.36 -7.81 9.69
CA GLN A 62 5.77 -9.02 8.99
C GLN A 62 4.62 -10.01 8.94
N GLN A 63 4.28 -10.45 7.74
CA GLN A 63 3.19 -11.37 7.49
C GLN A 63 3.66 -12.83 7.63
N PRO A 64 2.76 -13.78 7.91
CA PRO A 64 3.09 -15.20 8.05
C PRO A 64 3.77 -15.82 6.82
N TRP A 65 3.56 -15.25 5.63
CA TRP A 65 4.16 -15.68 4.37
C TRP A 65 5.44 -14.88 4.00
N GLY A 66 6.07 -14.20 4.96
CA GLY A 66 7.41 -13.60 4.83
C GLY A 66 7.46 -12.13 4.41
N THR A 67 6.40 -11.60 3.76
CA THR A 67 6.41 -10.19 3.30
C THR A 67 6.17 -9.20 4.44
N ARG A 68 6.77 -8.02 4.36
CA ARG A 68 6.39 -6.85 5.19
C ARG A 68 5.48 -5.93 4.39
N ASN A 69 4.42 -5.43 5.01
CA ASN A 69 3.50 -4.47 4.39
C ASN A 69 3.31 -3.25 5.30
N LEU A 70 3.16 -2.08 4.68
CA LEU A 70 2.72 -0.82 5.27
C LEU A 70 1.51 -0.34 4.45
N SER A 71 0.50 0.22 5.11
CA SER A 71 -0.66 0.79 4.42
C SER A 71 -0.98 2.19 4.94
N LEU A 72 -1.41 3.05 4.02
CA LEU A 72 -1.72 4.46 4.29
C LEU A 72 -2.84 4.94 3.35
N HIS A 73 -3.47 6.04 3.72
CA HIS A 73 -4.33 6.80 2.81
C HIS A 73 -3.53 7.96 2.20
N ASP A 74 -3.76 8.22 0.92
CA ASP A 74 -3.37 9.50 0.34
C ASP A 74 -4.38 10.61 0.73
N PRO A 75 -4.08 11.89 0.44
CA PRO A 75 -4.98 12.99 0.76
C PRO A 75 -6.37 12.89 0.11
N ASP A 76 -6.51 12.13 -0.98
CA ASP A 76 -7.78 11.92 -1.70
C ASP A 76 -8.54 10.68 -1.16
N GLY A 77 -7.99 10.01 -0.15
CA GLY A 77 -8.58 8.86 0.54
C GLY A 77 -8.28 7.50 -0.11
N TYR A 78 -7.46 7.44 -1.17
CA TYR A 78 -7.07 6.19 -1.80
C TYR A 78 -6.17 5.36 -0.90
N LEU A 79 -6.48 4.07 -0.79
CA LEU A 79 -5.63 3.12 -0.08
C LEU A 79 -4.37 2.81 -0.90
N LEU A 80 -3.20 2.94 -0.27
CA LEU A 80 -1.90 2.58 -0.82
C LEU A 80 -1.26 1.49 0.04
N PHE A 81 -0.68 0.47 -0.60
CA PHE A 81 0.17 -0.54 0.04
C PHE A 81 1.62 -0.36 -0.38
N LEU A 82 2.52 -0.39 0.60
CA LEU A 82 3.95 -0.54 0.37
C LEU A 82 4.35 -1.93 0.83
N ARG A 83 5.10 -2.66 -0.01
CA ARG A 83 5.49 -4.05 0.26
C ARG A 83 6.97 -4.29 0.02
N GLN A 84 7.56 -5.05 0.93
CA GLN A 84 8.91 -5.61 0.83
C GLN A 84 8.82 -7.15 0.91
N PHE A 85 9.61 -7.82 0.08
CA PHE A 85 9.72 -9.28 0.04
C PHE A 85 10.96 -9.74 0.80
#